data_AF-A0A2V7FYF2-F1
#
_entry.id   AF-A0A2V7FYF2-F1
#
_cell.length_a   1.000
_cell.length_b   1.000
_cell.length_c   1.000
_cell.angle_alpha   90.00
_cell.angle_beta   90.00
_cell.angle_gamma   90.00
#
_symmetry.space_group_name_H-M   'P 1'
#
loop_
_entity.id
_entity.type
_entity.pdbx_description
1 polymer ?
#
loop_
_entity_poly.entity_id
_entity_poly.type
_entity_poly.pdbx_seq_one_letter_code
_entity_poly.pdbx_strand_id
1 'polypeptide(L)'
;MSRMPAAAQRPDLSGHWTYNTGQSDNPRSMMQQRDSAGGDRGGSPGFGGGGGRGGFGGGRGGFGGGRGGGGGFGRGGRGGRGADMTDEQRQRMRQTMDLAFRPPAALTIVASDSTLTFKSDSGAALVLYGDGRKLKQSVDGGGDVEIKAHWQGNDFVVERKVSGGGKVTEDYLRPQDGKQLYVIVSFDGGRGRSIDFRRVYDTAATALQPQ
;
A
#
# COMPACT_ATOMS: atom_id res chain seq x y z
N MET A 1 -24.57 -3.38 -44.54
CA MET A 1 -24.36 -3.99 -43.21
C MET A 1 -22.99 -3.56 -42.72
N SER A 2 -22.94 -2.54 -41.86
CA SER A 2 -21.67 -2.01 -41.32
C SER A 2 -21.11 -3.02 -40.32
N ARG A 3 -19.92 -3.58 -40.62
CA ARG A 3 -19.12 -4.29 -39.62
C ARG A 3 -18.72 -3.27 -38.56
N MET A 4 -19.28 -3.40 -37.36
CA MET A 4 -18.73 -2.73 -36.20
C MET A 4 -17.28 -3.21 -36.03
N PRO A 5 -16.31 -2.33 -35.75
CA PRO A 5 -14.96 -2.77 -35.42
C PRO A 5 -15.08 -3.68 -34.19
N ALA A 6 -14.45 -4.86 -34.26
CA ALA A 6 -14.33 -5.74 -33.09
C ALA A 6 -13.70 -4.90 -31.97
N ALA A 7 -14.50 -4.56 -30.96
CA ALA A 7 -13.97 -3.99 -29.73
C ALA A 7 -12.84 -4.91 -29.30
N ALA A 8 -11.65 -4.36 -29.08
CA ALA A 8 -10.51 -5.10 -28.55
C ALA A 8 -11.05 -6.02 -27.43
N GLN A 9 -10.92 -7.33 -27.63
CA GLN A 9 -11.58 -8.33 -26.80
C GLN A 9 -10.92 -8.29 -25.42
N ARG A 10 -11.45 -7.42 -24.55
CA ARG A 10 -10.95 -7.22 -23.19
C ARG A 10 -11.01 -8.56 -22.47
N PRO A 11 -10.05 -8.87 -21.58
CA PRO A 11 -10.13 -10.06 -20.77
C PRO A 11 -11.45 -10.05 -20.00
N ASP A 12 -12.19 -11.15 -20.07
CA ASP A 12 -13.36 -11.31 -19.21
C ASP A 12 -12.85 -11.53 -17.78
N LEU A 13 -13.08 -10.58 -16.87
CA LEU A 13 -12.70 -10.73 -15.46
C LEU A 13 -13.78 -11.47 -14.65
N SER A 14 -14.89 -11.86 -15.28
CA SER A 14 -16.02 -12.49 -14.60
C SER A 14 -15.63 -13.82 -13.96
N GLY A 15 -16.17 -14.06 -12.78
CA GLY A 15 -15.96 -15.29 -12.04
C GLY A 15 -16.15 -15.13 -10.54
N HIS A 16 -16.07 -16.28 -9.86
CA HIS A 16 -15.95 -16.36 -8.42
C HIS A 16 -14.49 -16.65 -8.08
N TRP A 17 -13.91 -15.74 -7.30
CA TRP A 17 -12.49 -15.66 -7.01
C TRP A 17 -12.28 -15.80 -5.50
N THR A 18 -11.38 -16.69 -5.10
CA THR A 18 -11.03 -16.93 -3.69
C THR A 18 -9.60 -16.49 -3.46
N TYR A 19 -9.38 -15.69 -2.41
CA TYR A 19 -8.07 -15.14 -2.10
C TYR A 19 -7.08 -16.25 -1.74
N ASN A 20 -5.98 -16.36 -2.50
CA ASN A 20 -4.90 -17.30 -2.22
C ASN A 20 -3.83 -16.61 -1.38
N THR A 21 -3.85 -16.85 -0.07
CA THR A 21 -2.87 -16.27 0.86
C THR A 21 -1.45 -16.79 0.61
N GLY A 22 -1.30 -18.03 0.12
CA GLY A 22 0.01 -18.66 -0.11
C GLY A 22 0.74 -18.14 -1.35
N GLN A 23 0.02 -17.62 -2.35
CA GLN A 23 0.59 -17.05 -3.58
C GLN A 23 0.55 -15.52 -3.62
N SER A 24 -0.14 -14.90 -2.67
CA SER A 24 -0.19 -13.44 -2.52
C SER A 24 1.00 -12.93 -1.72
N ASP A 25 1.42 -11.71 -2.03
CA ASP A 25 2.39 -10.98 -1.24
C ASP A 25 1.76 -10.54 0.10
N ASN A 26 2.57 -10.47 1.15
CA ASN A 26 2.14 -9.99 2.46
C ASN A 26 2.57 -8.53 2.67
N PRO A 27 1.66 -7.54 2.48
CA PRO A 27 2.02 -6.13 2.54
C PRO A 27 2.50 -5.69 3.93
N ARG A 28 2.02 -6.33 5.01
CA ARG A 28 2.43 -5.99 6.38
C ARG A 28 3.90 -6.34 6.62
N SER A 29 4.33 -7.48 6.10
CA SER A 29 5.73 -7.91 6.17
C SER A 29 6.63 -6.99 5.34
N MET A 30 6.18 -6.60 4.14
CA MET A 30 6.92 -5.67 3.27
C MET A 30 7.07 -4.28 3.89
N MET A 31 6.03 -3.74 4.54
CA MET A 31 6.12 -2.48 5.28
C MET A 31 7.13 -2.55 6.43
N GLN A 32 7.06 -3.61 7.25
CA GLN A 32 7.99 -3.80 8.38
C GLN A 32 9.45 -3.88 7.91
N GLN A 33 9.71 -4.61 6.82
CA GLN A 33 11.05 -4.67 6.23
C GLN A 33 11.52 -3.30 5.75
N ARG A 34 10.65 -2.50 5.14
CA ARG A 34 11.00 -1.16 4.66
C ARG A 34 11.22 -0.16 5.79
N ASP A 35 10.43 -0.23 6.86
CA ASP A 35 10.63 0.61 8.05
C ASP A 35 11.92 0.21 8.78
N SER A 36 12.27 -1.08 8.77
CA SER A 36 13.53 -1.58 9.33
C SER A 36 14.75 -1.17 8.50
N ALA A 37 14.67 -1.28 7.17
CA ALA A 37 15.70 -0.82 6.25
C ALA A 37 15.78 0.72 6.14
N GLY A 38 14.69 1.42 6.47
CA GLY A 38 14.65 2.87 6.61
C GLY A 38 15.26 3.37 7.92
N GLY A 39 15.60 2.46 8.85
CA GLY A 39 16.35 2.73 10.06
C GLY A 39 17.84 3.05 9.82
N ASP A 40 18.39 2.68 8.65
CA ASP A 40 19.77 2.94 8.27
C ASP A 40 19.96 4.32 7.60
N ARG A 41 19.40 5.37 8.22
CA ARG A 41 20.00 6.72 8.14
C ARG A 41 20.80 7.01 9.42
N GLY A 42 21.58 6.01 9.83
CA GLY A 42 22.74 6.18 10.67
C GLY A 42 23.98 6.37 9.79
N GLY A 43 24.56 7.58 9.83
CA GLY A 43 25.95 7.82 9.43
C GLY A 43 26.18 8.01 7.94
N SER A 44 26.50 9.23 7.54
CA SER A 44 27.43 9.42 6.43
C SER A 44 28.70 8.59 6.69
N PRO A 45 29.13 7.70 5.78
CA PRO A 45 30.53 7.36 5.66
C PRO A 45 31.18 8.56 4.98
N GLY A 46 31.54 9.56 5.78
CA GLY A 46 32.38 10.65 5.34
C GLY A 46 33.75 10.07 4.97
N PHE A 47 33.93 9.80 3.68
CA PHE A 47 35.23 9.69 3.05
C PHE A 47 36.03 10.98 3.30
N GLY A 48 36.93 10.93 4.27
CA GLY A 48 38.18 11.68 4.31
C GLY A 48 39.20 10.70 4.91
N GLY A 49 40.05 10.04 4.13
CA GLY A 49 41.02 10.66 3.25
C GLY A 49 42.29 10.94 4.07
N GLY A 50 43.18 9.95 4.17
CA GLY A 50 44.61 10.17 4.41
C GLY A 50 45.16 9.86 5.80
N GLY A 51 45.93 8.77 5.89
CA GLY A 51 47.35 8.84 6.32
C GLY A 51 47.72 8.70 7.81
N GLY A 52 48.58 7.72 8.10
CA GLY A 52 49.58 7.72 9.19
C GLY A 52 49.09 7.29 10.58
N ARG A 53 49.49 6.16 11.18
CA ARG A 53 50.80 5.77 11.76
C ARG A 53 51.45 6.81 12.69
N GLY A 54 51.67 6.39 13.96
CA GLY A 54 52.59 7.00 14.94
C GLY A 54 51.99 8.23 15.65
N GLY A 55 52.22 8.54 16.93
CA GLY A 55 53.30 8.23 17.86
C GLY A 55 53.74 9.54 18.53
N PHE A 56 53.82 9.55 19.87
CA PHE A 56 54.58 10.49 20.74
C PHE A 56 54.18 11.98 20.93
N GLY A 57 54.28 12.41 22.21
CA GLY A 57 54.51 13.79 22.67
C GLY A 57 53.23 14.63 22.85
N GLY A 58 52.97 15.36 23.93
CA GLY A 58 53.80 15.87 25.02
C GLY A 58 53.32 17.29 25.34
N GLY A 59 52.88 17.52 26.58
CA GLY A 59 52.95 18.85 27.21
C GLY A 59 51.74 19.81 27.14
N ARG A 60 51.45 20.36 28.32
CA ARG A 60 51.12 21.78 28.60
C ARG A 60 49.64 22.18 28.71
N GLY A 61 49.12 22.05 29.92
CA GLY A 61 48.71 23.18 30.78
C GLY A 61 47.41 23.95 30.43
N GLY A 62 46.52 24.07 31.40
CA GLY A 62 45.44 25.07 31.39
C GLY A 62 44.40 24.85 32.50
N PHE A 63 44.49 25.66 33.55
CA PHE A 63 43.62 25.68 34.73
C PHE A 63 42.22 26.25 34.45
N GLY A 64 41.20 25.84 35.21
CA GLY A 64 39.94 26.58 35.31
C GLY A 64 38.82 25.80 36.00
N GLY A 65 38.69 25.94 37.32
CA GLY A 65 37.58 25.39 38.10
C GLY A 65 36.25 26.14 37.86
N GLY A 66 35.15 25.44 38.07
CA GLY A 66 33.80 26.01 38.02
C GLY A 66 32.78 25.06 38.62
N ARG A 67 32.37 25.37 39.85
CA ARG A 67 31.42 24.65 40.72
C ARG A 67 29.99 25.07 40.37
N GLY A 68 29.07 24.11 40.25
CA GLY A 68 27.61 24.32 40.16
C GLY A 68 26.99 23.15 39.39
N GLY A 69 26.20 22.25 39.97
CA GLY A 69 25.12 22.49 40.93
C GLY A 69 23.80 22.51 40.15
N GLY A 70 23.19 21.33 39.97
CA GLY A 70 21.89 21.20 39.29
C GLY A 70 21.57 19.73 39.04
N GLY A 71 20.89 19.11 40.01
CA GLY A 71 20.56 17.69 40.01
C GLY A 71 19.45 17.27 39.05
N GLY A 72 19.20 15.95 39.00
CA GLY A 72 18.00 15.30 38.44
C GLY A 72 17.81 15.54 36.95
N PHE A 73 17.78 14.57 36.05
CA PHE A 73 17.06 13.31 36.09
C PHE A 73 17.74 12.36 35.11
N GLY A 74 18.05 11.15 35.57
CA GLY A 74 18.10 10.03 34.65
C GLY A 74 16.71 9.80 34.05
N ARG A 75 16.69 9.03 32.96
CA ARG A 75 15.56 8.26 32.41
C ARG A 75 14.83 8.91 31.22
N GLY A 76 15.09 8.37 30.03
CA GLY A 76 14.09 8.32 28.96
C GLY A 76 14.58 8.78 27.60
N GLY A 77 15.19 7.87 26.84
CA GLY A 77 15.11 7.97 25.38
C GLY A 77 13.66 7.88 24.93
N ARG A 78 13.22 8.84 24.11
CA ARG A 78 12.04 8.80 23.23
C ARG A 78 12.15 10.05 22.36
N GLY A 79 12.50 10.00 21.08
CA GLY A 79 11.89 9.17 20.06
C GLY A 79 10.90 10.03 19.29
N GLY A 80 11.35 10.54 18.14
CA GLY A 80 10.51 10.70 16.94
C GLY A 80 9.54 11.88 16.86
N ARG A 81 9.76 12.73 15.85
CA ARG A 81 8.79 13.67 15.27
C ARG A 81 7.57 12.92 14.70
N GLY A 82 6.60 12.55 15.54
CA GLY A 82 5.46 11.71 15.13
C GLY A 82 4.09 12.12 15.68
N ALA A 83 3.96 13.28 16.32
CA ALA A 83 2.84 13.60 17.20
C ALA A 83 1.79 14.59 16.68
N ASP A 84 1.68 14.85 15.38
CA ASP A 84 0.70 15.82 14.83
C ASP A 84 -0.28 15.23 13.80
N MET A 85 -0.80 14.02 14.04
CA MET A 85 -1.94 13.51 13.27
C MET A 85 -3.20 13.52 14.12
N THR A 86 -4.22 14.25 13.66
CA THR A 86 -5.55 14.27 14.30
C THR A 86 -6.19 12.88 14.25
N ASP A 87 -7.16 12.63 15.12
CA ASP A 87 -7.85 11.33 15.16
C ASP A 87 -8.58 11.03 13.85
N GLU A 88 -9.15 12.06 13.20
CA GLU A 88 -9.79 11.95 11.89
C GLU A 88 -8.78 11.59 10.81
N GLN A 89 -7.60 12.22 10.82
CA GLN A 89 -6.51 11.88 9.88
C GLN A 89 -6.04 10.44 10.07
N ARG A 90 -5.93 9.99 11.33
CA ARG A 90 -5.57 8.60 11.65
C ARG A 90 -6.63 7.62 11.18
N GLN A 91 -7.91 7.97 11.31
CA GLN A 91 -9.02 7.15 10.83
C GLN A 91 -9.05 7.04 9.30
N ARG A 92 -8.86 8.15 8.59
CA ARG A 92 -8.77 8.16 7.12
C ARG A 92 -7.59 7.33 6.62
N MET A 93 -6.44 7.41 7.30
CA MET A 93 -5.28 6.58 6.99
C MET A 93 -5.58 5.10 7.20
N ARG A 94 -6.21 4.74 8.33
CA ARG A 94 -6.65 3.35 8.59
C ARG A 94 -7.61 2.84 7.52
N GLN A 95 -8.57 3.66 7.10
CA GLN A 95 -9.49 3.31 6.02
C GLN A 95 -8.76 3.03 4.70
N THR A 96 -7.78 3.85 4.31
CA THR A 96 -6.95 3.58 3.12
C THR A 96 -6.15 2.29 3.27
N MET A 97 -5.57 2.05 4.46
CA MET A 97 -4.84 0.82 4.76
C MET A 97 -5.76 -0.40 4.74
N ASP A 98 -7.01 -0.29 5.20
CA ASP A 98 -7.96 -1.39 5.14
C ASP A 98 -8.33 -1.72 3.70
N LEU A 99 -8.56 -0.71 2.85
CA LEU A 99 -8.78 -0.91 1.41
C LEU A 99 -7.59 -1.64 0.74
N ALA A 100 -6.35 -1.34 1.13
CA ALA A 100 -5.15 -1.94 0.55
C ALA A 100 -4.71 -3.24 1.22
N PHE A 101 -4.85 -3.44 2.53
CA PHE A 101 -4.22 -4.58 3.22
C PHE A 101 -5.21 -5.61 3.72
N ARG A 102 -6.51 -5.34 3.60
CA ARG A 102 -7.56 -6.30 3.91
C ARG A 102 -8.22 -6.79 2.61
N PRO A 103 -7.62 -7.76 1.91
CA PRO A 103 -8.25 -8.34 0.75
C PRO A 103 -9.56 -9.04 1.16
N PRO A 104 -10.63 -8.93 0.36
CA PRO A 104 -11.82 -9.76 0.57
C PRO A 104 -11.46 -11.24 0.37
N ALA A 105 -11.98 -12.15 1.21
CA ALA A 105 -11.65 -13.57 1.10
C ALA A 105 -12.29 -14.20 -0.14
N ALA A 106 -13.47 -13.71 -0.52
CA ALA A 106 -14.16 -14.06 -1.75
C ALA A 106 -14.54 -12.80 -2.53
N LEU A 107 -14.32 -12.84 -3.83
CA LEU A 107 -14.65 -11.78 -4.77
C LEU A 107 -15.44 -12.37 -5.93
N THR A 108 -16.64 -11.86 -6.17
CA THR A 108 -17.42 -12.18 -7.36
C THR A 108 -17.39 -10.97 -8.29
N ILE A 109 -16.93 -11.19 -9.52
CA ILE A 109 -16.94 -10.18 -10.57
C ILE A 109 -17.95 -10.61 -11.63
N VAL A 110 -18.84 -9.70 -11.99
CA VAL A 110 -19.78 -9.88 -13.11
C VAL A 110 -19.52 -8.75 -14.11
N ALA A 111 -18.99 -9.10 -15.28
CA ALA A 111 -18.84 -8.15 -16.37
C ALA A 111 -20.12 -8.05 -17.19
N SER A 112 -20.48 -6.81 -17.53
CA SER A 112 -21.49 -6.43 -18.51
C SER A 112 -20.80 -5.63 -19.63
N ASP A 113 -21.54 -5.27 -20.68
CA ASP A 113 -20.98 -4.59 -21.86
C ASP A 113 -20.17 -3.31 -21.55
N SER A 114 -20.54 -2.58 -20.48
CA SER A 114 -19.91 -1.30 -20.11
C SER A 114 -19.53 -1.17 -18.62
N THR A 115 -19.91 -2.14 -17.79
CA THR A 115 -19.73 -2.10 -16.34
C THR A 115 -19.22 -3.41 -15.79
N LEU A 116 -18.47 -3.35 -14.70
CA LEU A 116 -18.06 -4.50 -13.92
C LEU A 116 -18.63 -4.35 -12.51
N THR A 117 -19.37 -5.37 -12.07
CA THR A 117 -19.93 -5.42 -10.72
C THR A 117 -19.02 -6.27 -9.84
N PHE A 118 -18.47 -5.66 -8.80
CA PHE A 118 -17.62 -6.29 -7.80
C PHE A 118 -18.44 -6.55 -6.55
N LYS A 119 -18.53 -7.80 -6.12
CA LYS A 119 -19.19 -8.19 -4.87
C LYS A 119 -18.19 -8.94 -4.00
N SER A 120 -17.88 -8.40 -2.83
CA SER A 120 -17.08 -9.07 -1.82
C SER A 120 -17.96 -9.78 -0.78
N ASP A 121 -17.32 -10.59 0.07
CA ASP A 121 -17.88 -11.17 1.28
C ASP A 121 -18.20 -10.14 2.37
N SER A 122 -17.46 -9.04 2.43
CA SER A 122 -17.51 -8.08 3.53
C SER A 122 -18.20 -6.75 3.20
N GLY A 123 -18.93 -6.63 2.09
CA GLY A 123 -19.44 -5.34 1.63
C GLY A 123 -20.58 -5.37 0.61
N ALA A 124 -21.09 -4.17 0.32
CA ALA A 124 -22.07 -3.97 -0.75
C ALA A 124 -21.44 -4.17 -2.13
N ALA A 125 -22.26 -4.61 -3.09
CA ALA A 125 -21.82 -4.70 -4.48
C ALA A 125 -21.49 -3.31 -5.04
N LEU A 126 -20.36 -3.21 -5.73
CA LEU A 126 -19.84 -1.99 -6.33
C LEU A 126 -19.89 -2.12 -7.85
N VAL A 127 -20.68 -1.25 -8.50
CA VAL A 127 -20.75 -1.20 -9.96
C VAL A 127 -19.78 -0.14 -10.47
N LEU A 128 -18.79 -0.56 -11.25
CA LEU A 128 -17.74 0.30 -11.79
C LEU A 128 -17.85 0.38 -13.31
N TYR A 129 -17.71 1.58 -13.86
CA TYR A 129 -17.69 1.79 -15.30
C TYR A 129 -16.25 1.72 -15.81
N GLY A 130 -16.03 1.04 -16.91
CA GLY A 130 -14.69 0.92 -17.52
C GLY A 130 -14.23 2.13 -18.33
N ASP A 131 -14.96 3.26 -18.26
CA ASP A 131 -14.74 4.47 -19.07
C ASP A 131 -14.15 5.65 -18.26
N GLY A 132 -13.83 5.46 -16.98
CA GLY A 132 -13.25 6.50 -16.14
C GLY A 132 -14.25 7.34 -15.35
N ARG A 133 -15.55 6.99 -15.35
CA ARG A 133 -16.54 7.67 -14.50
C ARG A 133 -16.17 7.52 -13.02
N LYS A 134 -16.39 8.62 -12.29
CA LYS A 134 -16.14 8.70 -10.85
C LYS A 134 -17.41 8.36 -10.08
N LEU A 135 -17.25 7.57 -9.04
CA LEU A 135 -18.25 7.29 -8.02
C LEU A 135 -17.72 7.84 -6.69
N LYS A 136 -18.60 8.48 -5.92
CA LYS A 136 -18.28 8.90 -4.56
C LYS A 136 -19.02 7.99 -3.59
N GLN A 137 -18.28 7.40 -2.66
CA GLN A 137 -18.82 6.58 -1.59
C GLN A 137 -18.49 7.23 -0.26
N SER A 138 -19.51 7.67 0.47
CA SER A 138 -19.34 8.12 1.85
C SER A 138 -19.30 6.90 2.77
N VAL A 139 -18.35 6.91 3.70
CA VAL A 139 -18.15 5.83 4.68
C VAL A 139 -18.41 6.44 6.05
N ASP A 140 -19.31 5.82 6.82
CA ASP A 140 -19.65 6.33 8.15
C ASP A 140 -18.43 6.31 9.08
N GLY A 141 -18.23 7.42 9.80
CA GLY A 141 -17.01 7.72 10.56
C GLY A 141 -15.73 7.88 9.71
N GLY A 142 -15.76 7.61 8.40
CA GLY A 142 -14.60 7.64 7.52
C GLY A 142 -14.48 8.92 6.70
N GLY A 143 -13.43 8.96 5.86
CA GLY A 143 -13.36 9.92 4.76
C GLY A 143 -14.17 9.44 3.56
N ASP A 144 -14.68 10.39 2.79
CA ASP A 144 -15.26 10.10 1.47
C ASP A 144 -14.23 9.40 0.58
N VAL A 145 -14.68 8.35 -0.11
CA VAL A 145 -13.87 7.59 -1.08
C VAL A 145 -14.32 7.96 -2.49
N GLU A 146 -13.43 8.58 -3.26
CA GLU A 146 -13.61 8.71 -4.70
C GLU A 146 -13.08 7.46 -5.38
N ILE A 147 -13.93 6.78 -6.15
CA ILE A 147 -13.62 5.56 -6.87
C ILE A 147 -13.75 5.85 -8.36
N LYS A 148 -12.72 5.51 -9.13
CA LYS A 148 -12.72 5.59 -10.58
C LYS A 148 -12.21 4.26 -11.12
N ALA A 149 -12.82 3.75 -12.17
CA ALA A 149 -12.27 2.60 -12.89
C ALA A 149 -12.13 2.89 -14.37
N HIS A 150 -11.16 2.27 -15.01
CA HIS A 150 -10.98 2.35 -16.46
C HIS A 150 -10.20 1.16 -16.98
N TRP A 151 -10.36 0.86 -18.27
CA TRP A 151 -9.50 -0.10 -18.95
C TRP A 151 -8.21 0.58 -19.42
N GLN A 152 -7.07 -0.02 -19.11
CA GLN A 152 -5.76 0.36 -19.61
C GLN A 152 -5.14 -0.86 -20.31
N GLY A 153 -5.27 -0.92 -21.64
CA GLY A 153 -4.91 -2.13 -22.39
C GLY A 153 -5.79 -3.31 -21.96
N ASN A 154 -5.17 -4.34 -21.39
CA ASN A 154 -5.85 -5.54 -20.89
C ASN A 154 -6.19 -5.47 -19.41
N ASP A 155 -5.77 -4.41 -18.72
CA ASP A 155 -5.89 -4.30 -17.27
C ASP A 155 -7.10 -3.44 -16.94
N PHE A 156 -7.89 -3.90 -15.98
CA PHE A 156 -8.95 -3.08 -15.42
C PHE A 156 -8.42 -2.37 -14.19
N VAL A 157 -8.16 -1.07 -14.31
CA VAL A 157 -7.54 -0.24 -13.27
C VAL A 157 -8.62 0.40 -12.42
N VAL A 158 -8.60 0.13 -11.13
CA VAL A 158 -9.50 0.74 -10.13
C VAL A 158 -8.68 1.64 -9.20
N GLU A 159 -8.99 2.93 -9.20
CA GLU A 159 -8.39 3.93 -8.33
C GLU A 159 -9.36 4.30 -7.21
N ARG A 160 -8.93 4.20 -5.96
CA ARG A 160 -9.68 4.60 -4.76
C ARG A 160 -8.89 5.67 -4.01
N LYS A 161 -9.46 6.85 -3.86
CA LYS A 161 -8.86 7.97 -3.14
C LYS A 161 -9.69 8.31 -1.92
N VAL A 162 -9.08 8.19 -0.73
CA VAL A 162 -9.73 8.57 0.54
C VAL A 162 -9.38 10.02 0.84
N SER A 163 -10.40 10.86 1.06
CA SER A 163 -10.21 12.28 1.35
C SER A 163 -9.33 12.50 2.59
N GLY A 164 -8.10 12.98 2.39
CA GLY A 164 -7.10 13.15 3.45
C GLY A 164 -6.50 11.86 4.01
N GLY A 165 -6.76 10.70 3.38
CA GLY A 165 -6.30 9.38 3.83
C GLY A 165 -5.28 8.70 2.93
N GLY A 166 -5.16 9.10 1.66
CA GLY A 166 -4.24 8.50 0.68
C GLY A 166 -4.97 7.94 -0.55
N LYS A 167 -4.25 7.11 -1.32
CA LYS A 167 -4.72 6.50 -2.55
C LYS A 167 -4.37 5.02 -2.59
N VAL A 168 -5.27 4.22 -3.15
CA VAL A 168 -5.05 2.83 -3.54
C VAL A 168 -5.37 2.71 -5.03
N THR A 169 -4.47 2.13 -5.80
CA THR A 169 -4.73 1.70 -7.17
C THR A 169 -4.66 0.19 -7.22
N GLU A 170 -5.62 -0.44 -7.89
CA GLU A 170 -5.73 -1.88 -8.06
C GLU A 170 -5.83 -2.19 -9.56
N ASP A 171 -4.81 -2.84 -10.11
CA ASP A 171 -4.80 -3.27 -11.50
C ASP A 171 -5.22 -4.72 -11.54
N TYR A 172 -6.39 -5.00 -12.12
CA TYR A 172 -6.94 -6.35 -12.23
C TYR A 172 -6.55 -6.96 -13.57
N LEU A 173 -5.82 -8.07 -13.51
CA LEU A 173 -5.34 -8.82 -14.66
C LEU A 173 -5.82 -10.27 -14.59
N ARG A 174 -6.34 -10.77 -15.70
CA ARG A 174 -6.62 -12.20 -15.87
C ARG A 174 -5.61 -12.81 -16.84
N PRO A 175 -4.70 -13.69 -16.37
CA PRO A 175 -3.79 -14.42 -17.23
C PRO A 175 -4.56 -15.29 -18.24
N GLN A 176 -3.90 -15.67 -19.34
CA GLN A 176 -4.51 -16.46 -20.42
C GLN A 176 -4.98 -17.84 -19.96
N ASP A 177 -4.42 -18.39 -18.88
CA ASP A 177 -4.87 -19.67 -18.31
C ASP A 177 -6.29 -19.58 -17.71
N GLY A 178 -6.78 -18.38 -17.42
CA GLY A 178 -8.08 -18.10 -16.84
C GLY A 178 -8.30 -18.66 -15.43
N LYS A 179 -7.26 -19.25 -14.81
CA LYS A 179 -7.33 -19.94 -13.51
C LYS A 179 -7.16 -19.00 -12.34
N GLN A 180 -6.49 -17.88 -12.59
CA GLN A 180 -6.16 -16.91 -11.55
C GLN A 180 -6.60 -15.52 -11.95
N LEU A 181 -6.80 -14.69 -10.94
CA LEU A 181 -6.95 -13.25 -11.07
C LEU A 181 -5.82 -12.62 -10.25
N TYR A 182 -4.97 -11.87 -10.94
CA TYR A 182 -3.92 -11.08 -10.31
C TYR A 182 -4.43 -9.67 -10.07
N VAL A 183 -4.18 -9.16 -8.88
CA VAL A 183 -4.46 -7.77 -8.53
C VAL A 183 -3.15 -7.14 -8.07
N ILE A 184 -2.60 -6.24 -8.88
CA ILE A 184 -1.44 -5.45 -8.47
C ILE A 184 -1.96 -4.25 -7.70
N VAL A 185 -1.60 -4.16 -6.43
CA VAL A 185 -2.08 -3.13 -5.53
C VAL A 185 -0.96 -2.15 -5.26
N SER A 186 -1.19 -0.91 -5.68
CA SER A 186 -0.35 0.23 -5.36
C SER A 186 -1.00 1.06 -4.26
N PHE A 187 -0.40 1.03 -3.08
CA PHE A 187 -0.81 1.84 -1.94
C PHE A 187 0.07 3.08 -1.84
N ASP A 188 -0.54 4.26 -1.73
CA ASP A 188 0.11 5.52 -1.38
C ASP A 188 -0.57 6.13 -0.13
N GLY A 189 0.06 5.96 1.02
CA GLY A 189 -0.36 6.52 2.31
C GLY A 189 0.12 7.96 2.54
N GLY A 190 0.61 8.64 1.50
CA GLY A 190 1.19 9.97 1.57
C GLY A 190 2.51 10.03 2.35
N ARG A 191 3.16 11.19 2.29
CA ARG A 191 4.44 11.48 2.98
C ARG A 191 5.56 10.45 2.65
N GLY A 192 5.58 9.95 1.41
CA GLY A 192 6.59 9.01 0.92
C GLY A 192 6.37 7.54 1.30
N ARG A 193 5.23 7.19 1.92
CA ARG A 193 4.87 5.81 2.26
C ARG A 193 4.06 5.17 1.15
N SER A 194 4.73 4.65 0.15
CA SER A 194 4.12 3.90 -0.95
C SER A 194 4.62 2.46 -1.03
N ILE A 195 3.75 1.49 -1.25
CA ILE A 195 4.17 0.10 -1.53
C ILE A 195 3.33 -0.48 -2.66
N ASP A 196 3.97 -1.32 -3.47
CA ASP A 196 3.31 -2.13 -4.48
C ASP A 196 3.46 -3.60 -4.10
N PHE A 197 2.38 -4.36 -4.24
CA PHE A 197 2.37 -5.79 -3.93
C PHE A 197 1.25 -6.49 -4.71
N ARG A 198 1.39 -7.79 -4.93
CA ARG A 198 0.44 -8.59 -5.69
C ARG A 198 -0.48 -9.39 -4.77
N ARG A 199 -1.78 -9.35 -5.07
CA ARG A 199 -2.76 -10.32 -4.57
C ARG A 199 -3.07 -11.32 -5.68
N VAL A 200 -3.22 -12.58 -5.29
CA VAL A 200 -3.61 -13.67 -6.18
C VAL A 200 -4.93 -14.23 -5.69
N TYR A 201 -5.88 -14.37 -6.61
CA TYR A 201 -7.11 -15.09 -6.38
C TYR A 201 -7.20 -16.27 -7.33
N ASP A 202 -7.62 -17.41 -6.82
CA ASP A 202 -7.91 -18.59 -7.64
C ASP A 202 -9.39 -18.64 -7.98
N THR A 203 -9.75 -19.27 -9.10
CA THR A 203 -11.18 -19.56 -9.34
C THR A 203 -11.71 -20.46 -8.22
N ALA A 204 -12.99 -20.31 -7.88
CA ALA A 204 -13.66 -21.16 -6.90
C ALA A 204 -13.57 -22.68 -7.22
N ALA A 205 -13.36 -23.06 -8.48
CA ALA A 205 -13.13 -24.46 -8.86
C ALA A 205 -11.75 -24.98 -8.42
N THR A 206 -10.77 -24.10 -8.24
CA THR A 206 -9.39 -24.43 -7.82
C THR A 206 -9.21 -24.32 -6.29
N ALA A 207 -10.06 -23.54 -5.60
CA ALA A 207 -9.98 -23.34 -4.14
C ALA A 207 -10.40 -24.57 -3.29
N LEU A 208 -10.91 -25.64 -3.91
CA LEU A 208 -11.40 -26.86 -3.27
C LEU A 208 -10.32 -27.93 -2.99
N GLN A 209 -9.06 -27.56 -2.78
CA GLN A 209 -8.06 -28.49 -2.24
C GLN A 209 -7.74 -28.16 -0.78
N PRO A 210 -8.41 -28.79 0.20
CA PRO A 210 -7.86 -28.90 1.53
C PRO A 210 -6.63 -29.84 1.49
N GLN A 211 -5.57 -29.47 2.22
CA GLN A 211 -4.53 -30.44 2.62
C GLN A 211 -5.08 -31.42 3.66
#